data_AF-K2T0X9-F1
#
_entry.id   AF-K2T0X9-F1
#
_cell.length_a   1.000
_cell.length_b   1.000
_cell.length_c   1.000
_cell.angle_alpha   90.00
_cell.angle_beta   90.00
_cell.angle_gamma   90.00
#
_symmetry.space_group_name_H-M   'P 1'
#
loop_
_entity.id
_entity.type
_entity.pdbx_description
1 polymer ?
#
loop_
_entity_poly.entity_id
_entity_poly.type
_entity_poly.pdbx_seq_one_letter_code
_entity_poly.pdbx_strand_id
1 'polypeptide(L)'
;MIIINKQGPLHNPADRDHCLKYMVAVVLLKGKQIETEDYQDGSAWATDPRVEELRRKTTMVEDKQFTADYHNPEKRSVTNALKVTLKDGTELDDVVVEYPLGHFRRPESIPLVYEKARRNLSLKLAPEKVEAVLQLAQDDEKLQQTPVNEFLDLFAL
;
A
#
# COMPACT_ATOMS: atom_id res chain seq x y z
N MET A 1 6.90 16.69 -8.03
CA MET A 1 7.02 15.22 -8.12
C MET A 1 8.41 14.74 -7.64
N ILE A 2 8.64 14.72 -6.32
CA ILE A 2 9.98 14.55 -5.74
C ILE A 2 10.08 13.33 -4.81
N ILE A 3 8.97 12.94 -4.17
CA ILE A 3 9.00 12.00 -3.04
C ILE A 3 9.28 10.54 -3.48
N ILE A 4 8.62 10.06 -4.55
CA ILE A 4 8.66 8.64 -4.96
C ILE A 4 9.06 8.38 -6.43
N ASN A 5 9.54 9.41 -7.14
CA ASN A 5 10.01 9.28 -8.54
C ASN A 5 11.53 9.11 -8.60
N LYS A 6 12.04 7.99 -8.08
CA LYS A 6 13.49 7.71 -8.09
C LYS A 6 13.97 7.18 -9.44
N GLN A 7 15.15 7.66 -9.86
CA GLN A 7 15.89 7.17 -11.03
C GLN A 7 17.21 6.55 -10.59
N GLY A 8 17.75 5.64 -11.40
CA GLY A 8 19.01 4.95 -11.10
C GLY A 8 18.85 3.79 -10.12
N PRO A 9 19.99 3.26 -9.63
CA PRO A 9 20.01 2.13 -8.70
C PRO A 9 19.23 2.41 -7.40
N LEU A 10 18.67 1.36 -6.80
CA LEU A 10 18.05 1.40 -5.48
C LEU A 10 18.91 0.53 -4.55
N HIS A 11 19.34 1.08 -3.42
CA HIS A 11 20.42 0.48 -2.63
C HIS A 11 19.95 -0.25 -1.38
N ASN A 12 18.73 -0.02 -0.95
CA ASN A 12 18.19 -0.55 0.30
C ASN A 12 16.66 -0.66 0.21
N PRO A 13 15.98 -1.23 1.23
CA PRO A 13 14.53 -1.33 1.25
C PRO A 13 13.81 0.01 1.19
N ALA A 14 14.36 1.03 1.86
CA ALA A 14 13.79 2.39 1.89
C ALA A 14 13.87 3.12 0.54
N ASP A 15 14.79 2.71 -0.34
CA ASP A 15 14.81 3.19 -1.72
C ASP A 15 13.70 2.57 -2.56
N ARG A 16 13.34 1.32 -2.26
CA ARG A 16 12.38 0.52 -3.03
C ARG A 16 10.94 0.83 -2.65
N ASP A 17 10.63 0.97 -1.37
CA ASP A 17 9.31 1.39 -0.90
C ASP A 17 9.01 2.86 -1.26
N HIS A 18 10.03 3.69 -1.45
CA HIS A 18 9.92 5.08 -1.96
C HIS A 18 10.23 5.19 -3.46
N CYS A 19 10.01 4.13 -4.25
CA CYS A 19 10.10 4.19 -5.71
C CYS A 19 8.82 3.65 -6.36
N LEU A 20 7.96 4.53 -6.88
CA LEU A 20 6.70 4.10 -7.51
C LEU A 20 6.94 3.19 -8.72
N LYS A 21 7.99 3.47 -9.50
CA LYS A 21 8.38 2.62 -10.63
C LYS A 21 8.74 1.21 -10.19
N TYR A 22 9.38 1.06 -9.02
CA TYR A 22 9.69 -0.24 -8.45
C TYR A 22 8.41 -0.97 -8.04
N MET A 23 7.53 -0.29 -7.29
CA MET A 23 6.25 -0.86 -6.87
C MET A 23 5.41 -1.35 -8.05
N VAL A 24 5.27 -0.53 -9.10
CA VAL A 24 4.53 -0.90 -10.32
C VAL A 24 5.20 -2.06 -11.04
N ALA A 25 6.52 -2.02 -11.24
CA ALA A 25 7.25 -3.09 -11.93
C ALA A 25 7.09 -4.45 -11.21
N VAL A 26 7.23 -4.46 -9.88
CA VAL A 26 7.06 -5.68 -9.09
C VAL A 26 5.63 -6.18 -9.16
N VAL A 27 4.61 -5.33 -9.01
CA VAL A 27 3.21 -5.78 -9.10
C VAL A 27 2.90 -6.39 -10.47
N LEU A 28 3.38 -5.79 -11.57
CA LEU A 28 3.19 -6.31 -12.92
C LEU A 28 3.86 -7.68 -13.12
N LEU A 29 5.07 -7.88 -12.58
CA LEU A 29 5.80 -9.15 -12.68
C LEU A 29 5.27 -10.22 -11.73
N LYS A 30 4.89 -9.83 -10.51
CA LYS A 30 4.39 -10.71 -9.44
C LYS A 30 2.96 -11.16 -9.72
N GLY A 31 2.15 -10.33 -10.40
CA GLY A 31 0.72 -10.58 -10.66
C GLY A 31 -0.16 -10.47 -9.42
N LYS A 32 0.35 -9.86 -8.35
CA LYS A 32 -0.34 -9.69 -7.05
C LYS A 32 0.26 -8.49 -6.31
N GLN A 33 -0.41 -8.07 -5.25
CA GLN A 33 -0.02 -6.91 -4.45
C GLN A 33 1.40 -7.08 -3.90
N ILE A 34 2.12 -5.96 -3.84
CA ILE A 34 3.45 -5.89 -3.24
C ILE A 34 3.34 -6.01 -1.71
N GLU A 35 4.28 -6.72 -1.11
CA GLU A 35 4.34 -7.01 0.33
C GLU A 35 5.67 -6.52 0.92
N THR A 36 5.77 -6.45 2.25
CA THR A 36 6.96 -5.93 2.96
C THR A 36 8.24 -6.67 2.56
N GLU A 37 8.12 -7.98 2.35
CA GLU A 37 9.21 -8.89 1.98
C GLU A 37 9.74 -8.59 0.57
N ASP A 38 8.91 -8.02 -0.31
CA ASP A 38 9.31 -7.69 -1.68
C ASP A 38 10.34 -6.53 -1.71
N TYR A 39 10.36 -5.71 -0.65
CA TYR A 39 11.30 -4.60 -0.51
C TYR A 39 12.60 -4.98 0.21
N GLN A 40 12.75 -6.19 0.75
CA GLN A 40 13.94 -6.55 1.55
C GLN A 40 15.15 -6.85 0.66
N ASP A 41 16.39 -6.63 1.13
CA ASP A 41 17.62 -6.89 0.34
C ASP A 41 17.73 -8.35 -0.13
N GLY A 42 17.21 -9.29 0.67
CA GLY A 42 17.11 -10.70 0.29
C GLY A 42 15.94 -11.05 -0.64
N SER A 43 15.14 -10.07 -1.06
CA SER A 43 14.01 -10.31 -1.96
C SER A 43 14.47 -10.69 -3.36
N ALA A 44 13.77 -11.62 -4.01
CA ALA A 44 14.01 -11.95 -5.41
C ALA A 44 13.84 -10.71 -6.33
N TRP A 45 12.96 -9.77 -5.98
CA TRP A 45 12.73 -8.55 -6.75
C TRP A 45 13.80 -7.49 -6.59
N ALA A 46 14.67 -7.61 -5.57
CA ALA A 46 15.78 -6.68 -5.36
C ALA A 46 16.82 -6.81 -6.47
N THR A 47 16.96 -8.01 -7.03
CA THR A 47 18.00 -8.38 -7.99
C THR A 47 17.46 -8.85 -9.34
N ASP A 48 16.15 -9.01 -9.50
CA ASP A 48 15.54 -9.42 -10.77
C ASP A 48 15.77 -8.36 -11.87
N PRO A 49 16.50 -8.69 -12.96
CA PRO A 49 16.81 -7.74 -14.01
C PRO A 49 15.57 -7.21 -14.75
N ARG A 50 14.46 -7.95 -14.73
CA ARG A 50 13.18 -7.52 -15.35
C ARG A 50 12.56 -6.35 -14.62
N VAL A 51 12.77 -6.24 -13.30
CA VAL A 51 12.30 -5.10 -12.51
C VAL A 51 13.01 -3.83 -12.99
N GLU A 52 14.32 -3.89 -13.17
CA GLU A 52 15.09 -2.75 -13.69
C GLU A 52 14.72 -2.42 -15.13
N GLU A 53 14.52 -3.43 -15.98
CA GLU A 53 14.08 -3.23 -17.36
C GLU A 53 12.75 -2.48 -17.43
N LEU A 54 11.76 -2.89 -16.62
CA LEU A 54 10.47 -2.19 -16.55
C LEU A 54 10.62 -0.78 -15.99
N ARG A 55 11.37 -0.59 -14.90
CA ARG A 55 11.61 0.74 -14.31
C ARG A 55 12.19 1.73 -15.31
N ARG A 56 13.11 1.28 -16.18
CA ARG A 56 13.70 2.10 -17.24
C ARG A 56 12.72 2.47 -18.35
N LYS A 57 11.72 1.61 -18.62
CA LYS A 57 10.65 1.89 -19.59
C LYS A 57 9.54 2.76 -19.01
N THR A 58 9.37 2.76 -17.69
CA THR A 58 8.34 3.55 -17.02
C THR A 58 8.71 5.04 -16.98
N THR A 59 7.92 5.84 -17.68
CA THR A 59 7.87 7.29 -17.49
C THR A 59 6.78 7.63 -16.49
N MET A 60 6.95 8.74 -15.78
CA MET A 60 5.94 9.23 -14.87
C MET A 60 5.79 10.73 -15.14
N VAL A 61 4.55 11.19 -15.26
CA VAL A 61 4.22 12.59 -15.58
C VAL A 61 3.21 13.11 -14.57
N GLU A 62 3.23 14.41 -14.33
CA GLU A 62 2.23 15.06 -13.50
C GLU A 62 0.98 15.35 -14.33
N ASP A 63 -0.17 14.97 -13.79
CA ASP A 63 -1.46 15.50 -14.22
C ASP A 63 -1.89 16.62 -13.26
N LYS A 64 -2.08 17.83 -13.79
CA LYS A 64 -2.40 19.02 -12.97
C LYS A 64 -3.74 18.90 -12.27
N GLN A 65 -4.70 18.18 -12.85
CA GLN A 65 -6.00 17.96 -12.22
C GLN A 65 -5.87 16.98 -11.07
N PHE A 66 -5.06 15.93 -11.19
CA PHE A 66 -4.79 15.02 -10.07
C PHE A 66 -4.11 15.75 -8.91
N THR A 67 -3.15 16.64 -9.21
CA THR A 67 -2.53 17.52 -8.18
C THR A 67 -3.56 18.45 -7.54
N ALA A 68 -4.45 19.07 -8.32
CA ALA A 68 -5.49 19.95 -7.79
C ALA A 68 -6.48 19.20 -6.88
N ASP A 69 -6.91 18.01 -7.28
CA ASP A 69 -7.86 17.19 -6.53
C ASP A 69 -7.24 16.59 -5.25
N TYR A 70 -5.93 16.35 -5.24
CA TYR A 70 -5.19 15.99 -4.03
C TYR A 70 -5.28 17.10 -2.96
N HIS A 71 -5.16 18.37 -3.37
CA HIS A 71 -5.23 19.52 -2.46
C HIS A 71 -6.66 19.97 -2.13
N ASN A 72 -7.66 19.52 -2.89
CA ASN A 72 -9.05 19.87 -2.64
C ASN A 72 -9.54 19.18 -1.34
N PRO A 73 -9.93 19.94 -0.29
CA PRO A 73 -10.37 19.37 0.98
C PRO A 73 -11.60 18.47 0.86
N GLU A 74 -12.45 18.72 -0.13
CA GLU A 74 -13.64 17.91 -0.40
C GLU A 74 -13.26 16.58 -1.06
N LYS A 75 -12.18 16.51 -1.85
CA LYS A 75 -11.79 15.29 -2.55
C LYS A 75 -10.71 14.51 -1.80
N ARG A 76 -9.53 15.14 -1.63
CA ARG A 76 -8.30 14.53 -1.11
C ARG A 76 -7.91 13.24 -1.84
N SER A 77 -8.11 13.20 -3.16
CA SER A 77 -7.81 12.03 -3.97
C SER A 77 -6.31 11.73 -3.99
N VAL A 78 -5.94 10.47 -4.23
CA VAL A 78 -4.53 10.05 -4.40
C VAL A 78 -4.43 9.34 -5.75
N THR A 79 -4.80 10.09 -6.78
CA THR A 79 -5.04 9.54 -8.11
C THR A 79 -3.77 9.08 -8.79
N ASN A 80 -3.79 7.88 -9.36
CA ASN A 80 -2.78 7.39 -10.29
C ASN A 80 -3.47 6.81 -11.52
N ALA A 81 -2.84 7.00 -12.69
CA ALA A 81 -3.22 6.38 -13.94
C ALA A 81 -2.07 5.53 -14.47
N LEU A 82 -2.37 4.35 -15.00
CA LEU A 82 -1.40 3.48 -15.66
C LEU A 82 -1.81 3.26 -17.11
N LYS A 83 -0.93 3.67 -18.03
CA LYS A 83 -1.01 3.40 -19.46
C LYS A 83 0.13 2.46 -19.86
N VAL A 84 -0.18 1.42 -20.65
CA VAL A 84 0.80 0.44 -21.11
C VAL A 84 0.72 0.30 -22.63
N THR A 85 1.86 0.50 -23.29
CA THR A 85 2.03 0.25 -24.72
C THR A 85 2.91 -0.98 -24.93
N LEU A 86 2.41 -1.95 -25.68
CA LEU A 86 3.11 -3.19 -26.03
C LEU A 86 4.12 -2.96 -27.16
N LYS A 87 5.02 -3.93 -27.37
CA LYS A 87 6.08 -3.83 -28.38
C LYS A 87 5.56 -3.76 -29.82
N ASP A 88 4.37 -4.29 -30.07
CA ASP A 88 3.69 -4.24 -31.38
C ASP A 88 2.92 -2.92 -31.61
N GLY A 89 2.97 -2.00 -30.64
CA GLY A 89 2.26 -0.72 -30.68
C GLY A 89 0.85 -0.77 -30.10
N THR A 90 0.35 -1.93 -29.68
CA THR A 90 -0.96 -2.03 -29.03
C THR A 90 -0.96 -1.26 -27.71
N GLU A 91 -1.92 -0.36 -27.52
CA GLU A 91 -2.16 0.31 -26.25
C GLU A 91 -3.24 -0.46 -25.48
N LEU A 92 -2.97 -0.78 -24.22
CA LEU A 92 -3.98 -1.30 -23.31
C LEU A 92 -4.85 -0.15 -22.77
N ASP A 93 -6.07 -0.47 -22.36
CA ASP A 93 -6.96 0.51 -21.73
C ASP A 93 -6.29 1.16 -20.50
N ASP A 94 -6.40 2.48 -20.44
CA ASP A 94 -5.89 3.25 -19.32
C ASP A 94 -6.67 2.90 -18.06
N VAL A 95 -5.95 2.53 -17.00
CA VAL A 95 -6.55 2.27 -15.68
C VAL A 95 -6.30 3.46 -14.79
N VAL A 96 -7.37 4.16 -14.40
CA VAL A 96 -7.34 5.28 -13.45
C VAL A 96 -7.91 4.83 -12.12
N VAL A 97 -7.14 5.01 -11.05
CA VAL A 97 -7.59 4.77 -9.68
C VAL A 97 -7.51 6.09 -8.92
N GLU A 98 -8.67 6.67 -8.63
CA GLU A 98 -8.77 7.97 -7.95
C GLU A 98 -8.59 7.87 -6.44
N TYR A 99 -9.28 6.91 -5.82
CA TYR A 99 -9.28 6.71 -4.37
C TYR A 99 -8.66 5.35 -4.02
N PRO A 100 -7.54 5.33 -3.28
CA PRO A 100 -6.93 4.09 -2.83
C PRO A 100 -7.87 3.36 -1.87
N LEU A 101 -7.64 2.07 -1.69
CA LEU A 101 -8.53 1.20 -0.92
C LEU A 101 -8.75 1.63 0.53
N GLY A 102 -7.79 2.34 1.14
CA GLY A 102 -7.91 2.87 2.51
C GLY A 102 -8.47 4.30 2.61
N HIS A 103 -8.98 4.86 1.51
CA HIS A 103 -9.55 6.20 1.53
C HIS A 103 -10.93 6.21 2.22
N PHE A 104 -11.26 7.27 2.98
CA PHE A 104 -12.52 7.35 3.75
C PHE A 104 -13.80 7.23 2.91
N ARG A 105 -13.70 7.48 1.60
CA ARG A 105 -14.79 7.32 0.61
C ARG A 105 -15.03 5.86 0.19
N ARG A 106 -14.16 4.92 0.56
CA ARG A 106 -14.23 3.50 0.22
C ARG A 106 -14.84 2.74 1.40
N PRO A 107 -16.15 2.44 1.41
CA PRO A 107 -16.80 1.77 2.53
C PRO A 107 -16.20 0.38 2.81
N GLU A 108 -15.61 -0.26 1.81
CA GLU A 108 -14.89 -1.53 1.96
C GLU A 108 -13.58 -1.42 2.74
N SER A 109 -13.07 -0.20 3.03
CA SER A 109 -11.83 0.00 3.78
C SER A 109 -11.87 -0.65 5.16
N ILE A 110 -12.96 -0.43 5.89
CA ILE A 110 -13.06 -0.82 7.31
C ILE A 110 -13.01 -2.34 7.48
N PRO A 111 -13.82 -3.15 6.76
CA PRO A 111 -13.70 -4.61 6.81
C PRO A 111 -12.27 -5.10 6.54
N LEU A 112 -11.59 -4.55 5.53
CA LEU A 112 -10.23 -4.94 5.17
C LEU A 112 -9.19 -4.53 6.21
N VAL A 113 -9.41 -3.43 6.94
CA VAL A 113 -8.59 -3.05 8.09
C VAL A 113 -8.73 -4.08 9.22
N TYR A 114 -9.94 -4.57 9.50
CA TYR A 114 -10.16 -5.64 10.48
C TYR A 114 -9.49 -6.96 10.07
N GLU A 115 -9.60 -7.35 8.80
CA GLU A 115 -8.89 -8.53 8.27
C GLU A 115 -7.37 -8.39 8.41
N LYS A 116 -6.82 -7.21 8.06
CA LYS A 116 -5.40 -6.90 8.22
C LYS A 116 -4.98 -6.94 9.69
N ALA A 117 -5.77 -6.34 10.59
CA ALA A 117 -5.49 -6.31 12.01
C ALA A 117 -5.46 -7.73 12.59
N ARG A 118 -6.45 -8.55 12.27
CA ARG A 118 -6.50 -9.97 12.62
C ARG A 118 -5.24 -10.70 12.18
N ARG A 119 -4.90 -10.64 10.89
CA ARG A 119 -3.70 -11.30 10.34
C ARG A 119 -2.42 -10.88 11.06
N ASN A 120 -2.26 -9.58 11.33
CA ASN A 120 -1.05 -9.05 11.93
C ASN A 120 -0.94 -9.38 13.43
N LEU A 121 -2.04 -9.31 14.19
CA LEU A 121 -2.06 -9.65 15.61
C LEU A 121 -1.80 -11.14 15.83
N SER A 122 -2.33 -12.01 14.97
CA SER A 122 -2.11 -13.46 15.01
C SER A 122 -0.65 -13.88 14.78
N LEU A 123 0.24 -12.98 14.34
CA LEU A 123 1.68 -13.26 14.24
C LEU A 123 2.35 -13.41 15.62
N LYS A 124 1.72 -12.88 16.69
CA LYS A 124 2.32 -12.82 18.04
C LYS A 124 1.35 -13.17 19.16
N LEU A 125 0.05 -12.93 19.00
CA LEU A 125 -0.95 -13.15 20.04
C LEU A 125 -1.70 -14.47 19.85
N ALA A 126 -2.10 -15.08 20.96
CA ALA A 126 -3.00 -16.23 20.97
C ALA A 126 -4.39 -15.84 20.39
N PRO A 127 -5.12 -16.77 19.74
CA PRO A 127 -6.39 -16.46 19.08
C PRO A 127 -7.41 -15.74 19.97
N GLU A 128 -7.48 -16.10 21.25
CA GLU A 128 -8.42 -15.51 22.21
C GLU A 128 -8.10 -14.03 22.47
N LYS A 129 -6.81 -13.67 22.56
CA LYS A 129 -6.36 -12.28 22.69
C LYS A 129 -6.64 -11.48 21.42
N VAL A 130 -6.45 -12.08 20.24
CA VAL A 130 -6.79 -11.43 18.96
C VAL A 130 -8.27 -11.09 18.90
N GLU A 131 -9.17 -12.04 19.22
CA GLU A 131 -10.60 -11.75 19.25
C GLU A 131 -10.97 -10.69 20.27
N ALA A 132 -10.39 -10.74 21.48
CA ALA A 132 -10.66 -9.75 22.52
C ALA A 132 -10.31 -8.32 22.05
N VAL A 133 -9.14 -8.14 21.43
CA VAL A 133 -8.72 -6.85 20.86
C VAL A 133 -9.67 -6.38 19.77
N LEU A 134 -10.04 -7.26 18.84
CA LEU A 134 -10.90 -6.88 17.71
C LEU A 134 -12.34 -6.59 18.12
N GLN A 135 -12.88 -7.34 19.08
CA GLN A 135 -14.21 -7.07 19.65
C GLN A 135 -14.23 -5.74 20.41
N LEU A 136 -13.20 -5.46 21.20
CA LEU A 136 -13.10 -4.17 21.90
C LEU A 136 -13.00 -3.00 20.91
N ALA A 137 -12.24 -3.16 19.82
CA ALA A 137 -12.12 -2.12 18.78
C ALA A 137 -13.42 -1.84 18.01
N GLN A 138 -14.42 -2.74 18.06
CA GLN A 138 -15.73 -2.56 17.43
C GLN A 138 -16.75 -1.87 18.36
N ASP A 139 -16.44 -1.74 19.64
CA ASP A 139 -17.30 -1.14 20.66
C ASP A 139 -16.69 0.17 21.16
N ASP A 140 -17.00 1.25 20.46
CA ASP A 140 -16.43 2.59 20.74
C ASP A 140 -16.69 3.05 22.18
N GLU A 141 -17.87 2.76 22.72
CA GLU A 141 -18.23 3.15 24.09
C GLU A 141 -17.39 2.39 25.11
N LYS A 142 -17.29 1.06 24.95
CA LYS A 142 -16.49 0.23 25.83
C LYS A 142 -15.00 0.56 25.73
N LEU A 143 -14.49 0.78 24.52
CA LEU A 143 -13.10 1.16 24.30
C LEU A 143 -12.75 2.47 25.01
N GLN A 144 -13.61 3.49 24.91
CA GLN A 144 -13.39 4.78 25.58
C GLN A 144 -13.42 4.70 27.10
N GLN A 145 -14.15 3.73 27.66
CA GLN A 145 -14.22 3.50 29.11
C GLN A 145 -13.12 2.56 29.63
N THR A 146 -12.42 1.84 28.76
CA THR A 146 -11.39 0.87 29.15
C THR A 146 -10.16 1.62 29.68
N PRO A 147 -9.69 1.32 30.91
CA PRO A 147 -8.45 1.87 31.42
C PRO A 147 -7.27 1.54 30.50
N VAL A 148 -6.39 2.51 30.28
CA VAL A 148 -5.25 2.36 29.35
C VAL A 148 -4.38 1.15 29.69
N ASN A 149 -4.16 0.86 30.98
CA ASN A 149 -3.39 -0.32 31.39
C ASN A 149 -4.10 -1.63 30.99
N GLU A 150 -5.42 -1.72 31.17
CA GLU A 150 -6.19 -2.92 30.81
C GLU A 150 -6.20 -3.13 29.30
N PHE A 151 -6.28 -2.04 28.52
CA PHE A 151 -6.15 -2.13 27.07
C PHE A 151 -4.76 -2.65 26.67
N LEU A 152 -3.69 -2.16 27.29
CA LEU A 152 -2.32 -2.61 27.00
C LEU A 152 -2.07 -4.06 27.41
N ASP A 153 -2.71 -4.52 28.49
CA ASP A 153 -2.61 -5.92 28.95
C ASP A 153 -3.14 -6.93 27.90
N LEU A 154 -4.05 -6.52 27.02
CA LEU A 154 -4.51 -7.35 25.88
C LEU A 154 -3.38 -7.68 24.88
N PHE A 155 -2.32 -6.87 24.84
CA PHE A 155 -1.18 -7.02 23.93
C PHE A 155 0.07 -7.60 24.62
N ALA A 156 0.05 -7.78 25.94
CA ALA A 156 1.11 -8.49 26.64
C ALA A 156 1.18 -9.94 26.14
N LEU A 157 2.38 -10.53 26.02
CA LEU A 157 2.57 -11.90 25.57
C LEU A 157 2.21 -12.89 26.68
#